data_AF-A0A2N2WR42-F1
#
_entry.id   AF-A0A2N2WR42-F1
#
_cell.length_a   1.000
_cell.length_b   1.000
_cell.length_c   1.000
_cell.angle_alpha   90.00
_cell.angle_beta   90.00
_cell.angle_gamma   90.00
#
_symmetry.space_group_name_H-M   'P 1'
#
loop_
_entity.id
_entity.type
_entity.pdbx_description
1 polymer ?
#
loop_
_entity_poly.entity_id
_entity_poly.type
_entity_poly.pdbx_seq_one_letter_code
_entity_poly.pdbx_strand_id
1 'polypeptide(L)'
;MGFLKSYKETVSKTVSVPYEASNKGGTKSVTVDIPVEINLHFNTDPFSESVKSCENDITLLTAAVVATEQVEVRTKEENSLRVADSVVNGFFSYIRSEISQQVTELVQVAEGKQIILKELIKRSTSVKSQMEKDFNRISSRYIKVFQDLNKELSYRVYELNKYIFNFESQTNNHKVRAINSDLINVIAVFGAECSSLISKISSSVTKKRAIDTITKAKNFILTQKRLYNEIQKGIVNEEISGDVVVPVCFIESYSNPNSYERKIYSQEDLAQKEGSEVWDHIIMQISSEDIKWEAISQKDKSNIALYFEYELEKRVKQGDPHSFRVRETIRKIANLDSICVMSNR
;
A
#
# COMPACT_ATOMS: atom_id res chain seq x y z
N MET A 1 -59.81 -28.70 -73.21
CA MET A 1 -60.67 -27.84 -74.05
C MET A 1 -60.06 -27.76 -75.45
N GLY A 2 -60.38 -28.69 -76.35
CA GLY A 2 -59.95 -28.60 -77.75
C GLY A 2 -60.89 -27.71 -78.56
N PHE A 3 -60.38 -27.13 -79.65
CA PHE A 3 -61.23 -26.43 -80.62
C PHE A 3 -61.32 -27.25 -81.91
N LEU A 4 -62.54 -27.33 -82.45
CA LEU A 4 -62.87 -28.06 -83.68
C LEU A 4 -62.85 -27.06 -84.83
N LYS A 5 -62.16 -27.40 -85.92
CA LYS A 5 -62.21 -26.62 -87.17
C LYS A 5 -62.65 -27.54 -88.30
N SER A 6 -63.80 -27.24 -88.90
CA SER A 6 -64.36 -27.98 -90.02
C SER A 6 -64.09 -27.26 -91.34
N TYR A 7 -63.74 -28.03 -92.37
CA TYR A 7 -63.55 -27.54 -93.73
C TYR A 7 -64.41 -28.36 -94.68
N LYS A 8 -65.16 -27.69 -95.55
CA LYS A 8 -66.01 -28.32 -96.57
C LYS A 8 -65.44 -27.96 -97.93
N GLU A 9 -65.09 -28.97 -98.72
CA GLU A 9 -64.64 -28.79 -100.09
C GLU A 9 -65.31 -29.81 -100.99
N THR A 10 -65.51 -29.46 -102.26
CA THR A 10 -66.20 -30.32 -103.23
C THR A 10 -65.18 -30.82 -104.23
N VAL A 11 -65.09 -32.14 -104.41
CA VAL A 11 -64.13 -32.76 -105.33
C VAL A 11 -64.89 -33.36 -106.51
N SER A 12 -64.55 -32.94 -107.72
CA SER A 12 -65.20 -33.33 -108.96
C SER A 12 -64.57 -34.62 -109.54
N LYS A 13 -65.40 -35.60 -109.91
CA LYS A 13 -64.96 -36.83 -110.61
C LYS A 13 -65.78 -37.05 -111.89
N THR A 14 -65.11 -37.32 -113.00
CA THR A 14 -65.72 -37.54 -114.31
C THR A 14 -66.06 -39.02 -114.51
N VAL A 15 -67.31 -39.32 -114.88
CA VAL A 15 -67.82 -40.69 -115.12
C VAL A 15 -68.49 -40.75 -116.50
N SER A 16 -68.28 -41.83 -117.25
CA SER A 16 -68.81 -42.01 -118.62
C SER A 16 -70.17 -42.72 -118.61
N VAL A 17 -71.15 -42.17 -119.32
CA VAL A 17 -72.51 -42.75 -119.46
C VAL A 17 -72.85 -42.93 -120.95
N PRO A 18 -73.35 -44.12 -121.38
CA PRO A 18 -73.72 -44.36 -122.79
C PRO A 18 -75.12 -43.84 -123.15
N TYR A 19 -75.36 -43.50 -124.43
CA TYR A 19 -76.70 -43.17 -124.96
C TYR A 19 -76.97 -43.87 -126.31
N GLU A 20 -78.25 -44.18 -126.59
CA GLU A 20 -78.67 -44.96 -127.75
C GLU A 20 -78.99 -44.11 -129.00
N ALA A 21 -78.69 -44.69 -130.17
CA ALA A 21 -78.57 -43.99 -131.44
C ALA A 21 -79.60 -44.47 -132.48
N SER A 22 -80.15 -43.53 -133.24
CA SER A 22 -80.43 -43.79 -134.65
C SER A 22 -79.20 -43.29 -135.44
N ASN A 23 -78.28 -44.24 -135.68
CA ASN A 23 -77.22 -44.25 -136.70
C ASN A 23 -75.86 -43.54 -136.48
N LYS A 24 -75.34 -43.49 -135.24
CA LYS A 24 -73.90 -43.60 -134.84
C LYS A 24 -73.77 -43.30 -133.32
N GLY A 25 -73.64 -44.33 -132.47
CA GLY A 25 -73.57 -44.18 -131.00
C GLY A 25 -72.15 -43.97 -130.47
N GLY A 26 -72.00 -43.12 -129.45
CA GLY A 26 -70.74 -42.85 -128.75
C GLY A 26 -70.98 -42.52 -127.27
N THR A 27 -69.92 -42.56 -126.46
CA THR A 27 -69.96 -42.26 -125.02
C THR A 27 -69.82 -40.76 -124.73
N LYS A 28 -70.55 -40.24 -123.72
CA LYS A 28 -70.38 -38.87 -123.20
C LYS A 28 -69.94 -38.94 -121.74
N SER A 29 -68.87 -38.22 -121.41
CA SER A 29 -68.38 -38.07 -120.04
C SER A 29 -69.13 -36.94 -119.33
N VAL A 30 -69.61 -37.19 -118.12
CA VAL A 30 -70.26 -36.19 -117.25
C VAL A 30 -69.48 -36.08 -115.95
N THR A 31 -69.20 -34.85 -115.51
CA THR A 31 -68.50 -34.57 -114.25
C THR A 31 -69.51 -34.49 -113.11
N VAL A 32 -69.26 -35.21 -112.02
CA VAL A 32 -70.10 -35.25 -110.82
C VAL A 32 -69.28 -34.73 -109.62
N ASP A 33 -69.86 -33.81 -108.88
CA ASP A 33 -69.25 -33.16 -107.72
C ASP A 33 -69.63 -33.86 -106.42
N ILE A 34 -68.64 -34.26 -105.61
CA ILE A 34 -68.86 -34.94 -104.32
C ILE A 34 -68.41 -34.00 -103.18
N PRO A 35 -69.31 -33.62 -102.25
CA PRO A 35 -68.91 -32.83 -101.09
C PRO A 35 -68.15 -33.71 -100.08
N VAL A 36 -66.96 -33.25 -99.68
CA VAL A 36 -66.13 -33.86 -98.63
C VAL A 36 -66.03 -32.88 -97.46
N GLU A 37 -66.42 -33.33 -96.27
CA GLU A 37 -66.30 -32.58 -95.03
C GLU A 37 -65.16 -33.16 -94.19
N ILE A 38 -64.15 -32.34 -93.91
CA ILE A 38 -62.99 -32.71 -93.09
C ILE A 38 -63.09 -31.97 -91.76
N ASN A 39 -63.21 -32.73 -90.68
CA ASN A 39 -63.21 -32.21 -89.31
C ASN A 39 -61.84 -32.43 -88.68
N LEU A 40 -61.10 -31.35 -88.40
CA LEU A 40 -59.82 -31.41 -87.71
C LEU A 40 -60.04 -31.10 -86.23
N HIS A 41 -59.70 -32.08 -85.38
CA HIS A 41 -59.78 -31.94 -83.93
C HIS A 41 -58.39 -31.72 -83.36
N PHE A 42 -58.15 -30.53 -82.80
CA PHE A 42 -56.88 -30.19 -82.14
C PHE A 42 -57.03 -30.39 -80.65
N ASN A 43 -56.38 -31.42 -80.12
CA ASN A 43 -56.31 -31.65 -78.68
C ASN A 43 -55.20 -30.77 -78.07
N THR A 44 -55.58 -29.76 -77.29
CA THR A 44 -54.67 -28.84 -76.60
C THR A 44 -54.40 -29.25 -75.15
N ASP A 45 -55.01 -30.33 -74.67
CA ASP A 45 -54.83 -30.85 -73.32
C ASP A 45 -53.37 -31.29 -73.04
N PRO A 46 -52.64 -31.99 -73.94
CA PRO A 46 -51.25 -32.36 -73.67
C PRO A 46 -50.31 -31.15 -73.55
N PHE A 47 -50.60 -30.06 -74.28
CA PHE A 47 -49.84 -28.81 -74.15
C PHE A 47 -50.18 -28.08 -72.84
N SER A 48 -51.46 -28.11 -72.43
CA SER A 48 -51.88 -27.50 -71.16
C SER A 48 -51.30 -28.26 -69.95
N GLU A 49 -51.16 -29.58 -70.07
CA GLU A 49 -50.55 -30.43 -69.05
C GLU A 49 -49.04 -30.20 -68.93
N SER A 50 -48.32 -30.01 -70.05
CA SER A 50 -46.89 -29.69 -70.01
C SER A 50 -46.61 -28.31 -69.41
N VAL A 51 -47.45 -27.31 -69.68
CA VAL A 51 -47.36 -25.98 -69.04
C VAL A 51 -47.57 -26.09 -67.53
N LYS A 52 -48.59 -26.85 -67.09
CA LYS A 52 -48.83 -27.10 -65.65
C LYS A 52 -47.69 -27.87 -64.98
N SER A 53 -47.10 -28.85 -65.65
CA SER A 53 -45.93 -29.58 -65.14
C SER A 53 -44.74 -28.64 -64.96
N CYS A 54 -44.47 -27.79 -65.95
CA CYS A 54 -43.40 -26.80 -65.88
C CYS A 54 -43.62 -25.77 -64.77
N GLU A 55 -44.86 -25.31 -64.58
CA GLU A 55 -45.24 -24.41 -63.48
C GLU A 55 -44.98 -25.07 -62.12
N ASN A 56 -45.35 -26.34 -61.95
CA ASN A 56 -45.08 -27.09 -60.72
C ASN A 56 -43.57 -27.27 -60.47
N ASP A 57 -42.79 -27.60 -61.50
CA ASP A 57 -41.34 -27.78 -61.40
C ASP A 57 -40.64 -26.47 -61.02
N ILE A 58 -41.06 -25.34 -61.62
CA ILE A 58 -40.57 -24.01 -61.27
C ILE A 58 -40.93 -23.66 -59.83
N THR A 59 -42.15 -23.98 -59.40
CA THR A 59 -42.61 -23.69 -58.03
C THR A 59 -41.83 -24.53 -57.01
N LEU A 60 -41.58 -25.81 -57.30
CA LEU A 60 -40.79 -26.71 -56.48
C LEU A 60 -39.32 -26.26 -56.40
N LEU A 61 -38.74 -25.89 -57.54
CA LEU A 61 -37.37 -25.35 -57.59
C LEU A 61 -37.26 -24.04 -56.80
N THR A 62 -38.24 -23.14 -56.93
CA THR A 62 -38.28 -21.89 -56.18
C THR A 62 -38.36 -22.16 -54.67
N ALA A 63 -39.21 -23.09 -54.25
CA ALA A 63 -39.31 -23.50 -52.85
C ALA A 63 -38.00 -24.11 -52.33
N ALA A 64 -37.33 -24.95 -53.13
CA ALA A 64 -36.04 -25.54 -52.77
C ALA A 64 -34.91 -24.49 -52.68
N VAL A 65 -34.91 -23.49 -53.57
CA VAL A 65 -33.96 -22.37 -53.53
C VAL A 65 -34.20 -21.51 -52.31
N VAL A 66 -35.46 -21.12 -52.03
CA VAL A 66 -35.80 -20.34 -50.83
C VAL A 66 -35.44 -21.10 -49.56
N ALA A 67 -35.69 -22.41 -49.50
CA ALA A 67 -35.29 -23.24 -48.35
C ALA A 67 -33.76 -23.29 -48.19
N THR A 68 -33.02 -23.42 -49.31
CA THR A 68 -31.55 -23.46 -49.30
C THR A 68 -30.97 -22.11 -48.88
N GLU A 69 -31.53 -21.00 -49.37
CA GLU A 69 -31.14 -19.64 -49.00
C GLU A 69 -31.41 -19.40 -47.50
N GLN A 70 -32.56 -19.82 -46.99
CA GLN A 70 -32.86 -19.74 -45.56
C GLN A 70 -31.88 -20.55 -44.70
N VAL A 71 -31.51 -21.75 -45.14
CA VAL A 71 -30.49 -22.57 -44.47
C VAL A 71 -29.12 -21.90 -44.52
N GLU A 72 -28.75 -21.32 -45.67
CA GLU A 72 -27.47 -20.61 -45.82
C GLU A 72 -27.40 -19.38 -44.94
N VAL A 73 -28.48 -18.58 -44.86
CA VAL A 73 -28.57 -17.40 -43.99
C VAL A 73 -28.45 -17.82 -42.52
N ARG A 74 -29.18 -18.85 -42.08
CA ARG A 74 -29.05 -19.38 -40.71
C ARG A 74 -27.65 -19.88 -40.40
N THR A 75 -27.03 -20.58 -41.36
CA THR A 75 -25.66 -21.09 -41.20
C THR A 75 -24.65 -19.94 -41.10
N LYS A 76 -24.83 -18.87 -41.87
CA LYS A 76 -24.00 -17.66 -41.76
C LYS A 76 -24.18 -16.99 -40.40
N GLU A 77 -25.41 -16.86 -39.92
CA GLU A 77 -25.70 -16.28 -38.60
C GLU A 77 -25.07 -17.09 -37.46
N GLU A 78 -25.25 -18.42 -37.44
CA GLU A 78 -24.64 -19.30 -36.45
C GLU A 78 -23.11 -19.26 -36.49
N ASN A 79 -22.51 -19.25 -37.69
CA ASN A 79 -21.06 -19.14 -37.83
C ASN A 79 -20.55 -17.76 -37.38
N SER A 80 -21.27 -16.68 -37.68
CA SER A 80 -20.92 -15.34 -37.21
C SER A 80 -20.97 -15.25 -35.68
N LEU A 81 -21.97 -15.84 -35.03
CA LEU A 81 -22.06 -15.91 -33.57
C LEU A 81 -20.90 -16.73 -32.98
N ARG A 82 -20.60 -17.90 -33.56
CA ARG A 82 -19.45 -18.72 -33.13
C ARG A 82 -18.12 -18.00 -33.27
N VAL A 83 -17.92 -17.28 -34.36
CA VAL A 83 -16.71 -16.47 -34.57
C VAL A 83 -16.67 -15.33 -33.55
N ALA A 84 -17.78 -14.62 -33.31
CA ALA A 84 -17.85 -13.56 -32.32
C ALA A 84 -17.53 -14.08 -30.91
N ASP A 85 -18.15 -15.18 -30.48
CA ASP A 85 -17.88 -15.81 -29.19
C ASP A 85 -16.42 -16.28 -29.08
N SER A 86 -15.86 -16.87 -30.14
CA SER A 86 -14.47 -17.30 -30.16
C SER A 86 -13.49 -16.13 -30.04
N VAL A 87 -13.77 -15.01 -30.74
CA VAL A 87 -12.94 -13.79 -30.68
C VAL A 87 -13.02 -13.16 -29.29
N VAL A 88 -14.23 -13.02 -28.73
CA VAL A 88 -14.44 -12.45 -27.39
C VAL A 88 -13.74 -13.29 -26.33
N ASN A 89 -13.95 -14.62 -26.35
CA ASN A 89 -13.31 -15.53 -25.40
C ASN A 89 -11.77 -15.56 -25.57
N GLY A 90 -11.28 -15.54 -26.82
CA GLY A 90 -9.84 -15.47 -27.10
C GLY A 90 -9.21 -14.19 -26.54
N PHE A 91 -9.84 -13.04 -26.76
CA PHE A 91 -9.39 -11.76 -26.24
C PHE A 91 -9.39 -11.71 -24.71
N PHE A 92 -10.47 -12.13 -24.06
CA PHE A 92 -10.53 -12.16 -22.59
C PHE A 92 -9.56 -13.16 -21.98
N SER A 93 -9.38 -14.33 -22.60
CA SER A 93 -8.38 -15.32 -22.18
C SER A 93 -6.97 -14.74 -22.29
N TYR A 94 -6.66 -14.04 -23.39
CA TYR A 94 -5.37 -13.38 -23.60
C TYR A 94 -5.12 -12.29 -22.54
N ILE A 95 -6.07 -11.37 -22.33
CA ILE A 95 -5.97 -10.34 -21.29
C ILE A 95 -5.77 -10.97 -19.91
N ARG A 96 -6.52 -12.02 -19.58
CA ARG A 96 -6.38 -12.70 -18.30
C ARG A 96 -5.01 -13.33 -18.14
N SER A 97 -4.45 -13.92 -19.20
CA SER A 97 -3.10 -14.47 -19.21
C SER A 97 -2.05 -13.38 -19.00
N GLU A 98 -2.13 -12.27 -19.73
CA GLU A 98 -1.22 -11.13 -19.59
C GLU A 98 -1.26 -10.52 -18.18
N ILE A 99 -2.47 -10.30 -17.63
CA ILE A 99 -2.63 -9.82 -16.25
C ILE A 99 -2.01 -10.81 -15.26
N SER A 100 -2.24 -12.12 -15.45
CA SER A 100 -1.69 -13.16 -14.57
C SER A 100 -0.16 -13.20 -14.63
N GLN A 101 0.42 -12.99 -15.81
CA GLN A 101 1.87 -12.89 -15.98
C GLN A 101 2.42 -11.65 -15.27
N GLN A 102 1.81 -10.48 -15.46
CA GLN A 102 2.22 -9.24 -14.78
C GLN A 102 2.13 -9.36 -13.26
N VAL A 103 1.08 -10.00 -12.73
CA VAL A 103 0.95 -10.27 -11.29
C VAL A 103 2.09 -11.17 -10.82
N THR A 104 2.42 -12.23 -11.57
CA THR A 104 3.49 -13.16 -11.21
C THR A 104 4.85 -12.47 -11.19
N GLU A 105 5.15 -11.64 -12.18
CA GLU A 105 6.38 -10.84 -12.24
C GLU A 105 6.49 -9.88 -11.05
N LEU A 106 5.40 -9.17 -10.71
CA LEU A 106 5.35 -8.28 -9.55
C LEU A 106 5.56 -9.04 -8.23
N VAL A 107 4.95 -10.22 -8.09
CA VAL A 107 5.13 -11.10 -6.92
C VAL A 107 6.59 -11.52 -6.79
N GLN A 108 7.24 -11.97 -7.86
CA GLN A 108 8.66 -12.35 -7.83
C GLN A 108 9.57 -11.18 -7.44
N VAL A 109 9.29 -9.98 -7.95
CA VAL A 109 10.04 -8.76 -7.56
C VAL A 109 9.81 -8.43 -6.08
N ALA A 110 8.58 -8.57 -5.58
CA ALA A 110 8.26 -8.34 -4.18
C ALA A 110 8.96 -9.35 -3.25
N GLU A 111 8.94 -10.64 -3.60
CA GLU A 111 9.63 -11.70 -2.87
C GLU A 111 11.15 -11.49 -2.86
N GLY A 112 11.74 -11.13 -4.00
CA GLY A 112 13.17 -10.79 -4.09
C GLY A 112 13.55 -9.63 -3.17
N LYS A 113 12.73 -8.57 -3.14
CA LYS A 113 12.92 -7.45 -2.20
C LYS A 113 12.77 -7.88 -0.75
N GLN A 114 11.82 -8.75 -0.44
CA GLN A 114 11.61 -9.25 0.92
C GLN A 114 12.82 -10.06 1.43
N ILE A 115 13.46 -10.85 0.56
CA ILE A 115 14.69 -11.59 0.90
C ILE A 115 15.82 -10.60 1.23
N ILE A 116 16.03 -9.58 0.41
CA ILE A 116 17.04 -8.54 0.66
C ILE A 116 16.77 -7.84 1.99
N LEU A 117 15.51 -7.51 2.27
CA LEU A 117 15.11 -6.81 3.49
C LEU A 117 15.36 -7.67 4.74
N LYS A 118 15.10 -8.99 4.67
CA LYS A 118 15.45 -9.94 5.73
C LYS A 118 16.96 -10.01 5.97
N GLU A 119 17.77 -10.04 4.91
CA GLU A 119 19.23 -10.06 5.03
C GLU A 119 19.77 -8.76 5.65
N LEU A 120 19.21 -7.61 5.27
CA LEU A 120 19.54 -6.31 5.88
C LEU A 120 19.20 -6.28 7.37
N ILE A 121 18.03 -6.79 7.77
CA ILE A 121 17.64 -6.89 9.19
C ILE A 121 18.64 -7.77 9.96
N LYS A 122 19.02 -8.93 9.39
CA LYS A 122 19.98 -9.85 10.00
C LYS A 122 21.34 -9.18 10.16
N ARG A 123 21.83 -8.48 9.12
CA ARG A 123 23.08 -7.73 9.17
C ARG A 123 23.04 -6.62 10.22
N SER A 124 21.96 -5.83 10.27
CA SER A 124 21.78 -4.77 11.26
C SER A 124 21.81 -5.31 12.68
N THR A 125 21.13 -6.44 12.93
CA THR A 125 21.12 -7.11 14.23
C THR A 125 22.50 -7.63 14.63
N SER A 126 23.25 -8.19 13.68
CA SER A 126 24.62 -8.64 13.90
C SER A 126 25.55 -7.48 14.26
N VAL A 127 25.45 -6.35 13.54
CA VAL A 127 26.23 -5.14 13.82
C VAL A 127 25.88 -4.59 15.21
N LYS A 128 24.59 -4.53 15.57
CA LYS A 128 24.17 -4.11 16.92
C LYS A 128 24.80 -5.00 18.00
N SER A 129 24.73 -6.32 17.85
CA SER A 129 25.32 -7.25 18.81
C SER A 129 26.85 -7.08 18.93
N GLN A 130 27.53 -6.79 17.82
CA GLN A 130 28.95 -6.49 17.83
C GLN A 130 29.25 -5.17 18.57
N MET A 131 28.47 -4.11 18.31
CA MET A 131 28.61 -2.83 18.99
C MET A 131 28.38 -2.96 20.51
N GLU A 132 27.40 -3.75 20.94
CA GLU A 132 27.16 -4.02 22.36
C GLU A 132 28.34 -4.74 23.02
N LYS A 133 28.89 -5.75 22.36
CA LYS A 133 30.09 -6.47 22.85
C LYS A 133 31.30 -5.53 22.95
N ASP A 134 31.52 -4.71 21.94
CA ASP A 134 32.61 -3.74 21.94
C ASP A 134 32.45 -2.67 23.02
N PHE A 135 31.24 -2.14 23.18
CA PHE A 135 30.91 -1.19 24.24
C PHE A 135 31.21 -1.80 25.62
N ASN A 136 30.71 -3.01 25.88
CA ASN A 136 30.93 -3.71 27.16
C ASN A 136 32.41 -3.98 27.41
N ARG A 137 33.18 -4.37 26.38
CA ARG A 137 34.62 -4.58 26.47
C ARG A 137 35.36 -3.29 26.81
N ILE A 138 35.04 -2.19 26.14
CA ILE A 138 35.67 -0.89 26.35
C ILE A 138 35.32 -0.35 27.75
N SER A 139 34.03 -0.39 28.11
CA SER A 139 33.54 0.04 29.42
C SER A 139 34.23 -0.74 30.56
N SER A 140 34.28 -2.07 30.45
CA SER A 140 34.97 -2.92 31.44
C SER A 140 36.45 -2.59 31.58
N ARG A 141 37.12 -2.27 30.47
CA ARG A 141 38.53 -1.86 30.49
C ARG A 141 38.71 -0.54 31.24
N TYR A 142 37.85 0.45 31.00
CA TYR A 142 37.92 1.73 31.72
C TYR A 142 37.60 1.57 33.20
N ILE A 143 36.57 0.80 33.56
CA ILE A 143 36.24 0.49 34.96
C ILE A 143 37.46 -0.10 35.67
N LYS A 144 38.14 -1.06 35.05
CA LYS A 144 39.35 -1.66 35.62
C LYS A 144 40.47 -0.65 35.81
N VAL A 145 40.73 0.22 34.82
CA VAL A 145 41.74 1.28 34.93
C VAL A 145 41.45 2.21 36.12
N PHE A 146 40.19 2.62 36.30
CA PHE A 146 39.82 3.46 37.45
C PHE A 146 39.93 2.72 38.79
N GLN A 147 39.59 1.44 38.85
CA GLN A 147 39.77 0.62 40.05
C GLN A 147 41.25 0.47 40.41
N ASP A 148 42.10 0.20 39.42
CA ASP A 148 43.54 0.06 39.60
C ASP A 148 44.16 1.40 40.06
N LEU A 149 43.74 2.52 39.48
CA LEU A 149 44.14 3.87 39.90
C LEU A 149 43.73 4.17 41.34
N ASN A 150 42.47 3.87 41.71
CA ASN A 150 42.00 4.07 43.09
C ASN A 150 42.80 3.21 44.09
N LYS A 151 43.13 1.99 43.70
CA LYS A 151 43.93 1.08 44.53
C LYS A 151 45.35 1.60 44.71
N GLU A 152 45.99 2.04 43.62
CA GLU A 152 47.33 2.65 43.65
C GLU A 152 47.35 3.91 44.52
N LEU A 153 46.36 4.79 44.36
CA LEU A 153 46.22 6.00 45.17
C LEU A 153 46.07 5.65 46.65
N SER A 154 45.24 4.65 46.97
CA SER A 154 45.06 4.18 48.35
C SER A 154 46.36 3.65 48.95
N TYR A 155 47.15 2.89 48.17
CA TYR A 155 48.47 2.42 48.61
C TYR A 155 49.46 3.57 48.79
N ARG A 156 49.48 4.56 47.90
CA ARG A 156 50.33 5.75 48.04
C ARG A 156 49.99 6.56 49.29
N VAL A 157 48.70 6.78 49.55
CA VAL A 157 48.24 7.46 50.76
C VAL A 157 48.64 6.68 52.00
N TYR A 158 48.56 5.35 51.96
CA TYR A 158 49.01 4.50 53.05
C TYR A 158 50.53 4.60 53.27
N GLU A 159 51.35 4.48 52.22
CA GLU A 159 52.82 4.58 52.33
C GLU A 159 53.26 5.96 52.83
N LEU A 160 52.65 7.05 52.33
CA LEU A 160 52.92 8.42 52.80
C LEU A 160 52.65 8.58 54.30
N ASN A 161 51.59 7.96 54.80
CA ASN A 161 51.17 8.06 56.20
C ASN A 161 51.61 6.87 57.07
N LYS A 162 52.43 5.97 56.53
CA LYS A 162 52.81 4.71 57.18
C LYS A 162 53.47 4.92 58.53
N TYR A 163 54.34 5.93 58.63
CA TYR A 163 55.00 6.28 59.89
C TYR A 163 54.01 6.80 60.93
N ILE A 164 52.98 7.56 60.51
CA ILE A 164 51.93 8.07 61.39
C ILE A 164 51.08 6.90 61.91
N PHE A 165 50.67 5.98 61.03
CA PHE A 165 49.92 4.78 61.43
C PHE A 165 50.73 3.85 62.33
N ASN A 166 52.02 3.67 62.05
CA ASN A 166 52.90 2.86 62.90
C ASN A 166 53.12 3.53 64.26
N PHE A 167 53.29 4.86 64.29
CA PHE A 167 53.39 5.63 65.52
C PHE A 167 52.10 5.56 66.35
N GLU A 168 50.93 5.67 65.71
CA GLU A 168 49.64 5.47 66.37
C GLU A 168 49.53 4.06 66.96
N SER A 169 49.84 3.03 66.16
CA SER A 169 49.81 1.63 66.60
C SER A 169 50.75 1.38 67.78
N GLN A 170 51.99 1.87 67.71
CA GLN A 170 52.95 1.78 68.82
C GLN A 170 52.46 2.55 70.05
N THR A 171 51.94 3.76 69.88
CA THR A 171 51.35 4.56 70.97
C THR A 171 50.17 3.84 71.61
N ASN A 172 49.30 3.22 70.81
CA ASN A 172 48.15 2.49 71.31
C ASN A 172 48.58 1.21 72.04
N ASN A 173 49.55 0.48 71.52
CA ASN A 173 50.17 -0.66 72.19
C ASN A 173 50.89 -0.26 73.48
N HIS A 174 51.51 0.92 73.55
CA HIS A 174 52.08 1.47 74.76
C HIS A 174 51.02 1.89 75.77
N LYS A 175 49.89 2.49 75.35
CA LYS A 175 48.74 2.77 76.22
C LYS A 175 48.18 1.50 76.83
N VAL A 176 47.98 0.46 76.02
CA VAL A 176 47.49 -0.85 76.50
C VAL A 176 48.49 -1.49 77.49
N ARG A 177 49.80 -1.40 77.22
CA ARG A 177 50.82 -1.86 78.17
C ARG A 177 50.86 -1.05 79.47
N ALA A 178 50.78 0.28 79.41
CA ALA A 178 50.75 1.13 80.60
C ALA A 178 49.52 0.88 81.49
N ILE A 179 48.39 0.49 80.89
CA ILE A 179 47.18 0.08 81.62
C ILE A 179 47.34 -1.32 82.22
N ASN A 180 48.12 -2.21 81.59
CA ASN A 180 48.20 -3.63 81.94
C ASN A 180 49.49 -4.07 82.70
N SER A 181 50.55 -3.27 82.78
CA SER A 181 51.81 -3.66 83.46
C SER A 181 52.25 -2.67 84.54
N ASP A 182 52.53 -3.19 85.74
CA ASP A 182 53.30 -2.65 86.88
C ASP A 182 53.08 -1.20 87.36
N LEU A 183 52.08 -0.52 86.80
CA LEU A 183 51.62 0.79 87.27
C LEU A 183 50.30 0.66 88.05
N ILE A 184 49.86 -0.52 88.51
CA ILE A 184 48.58 -0.64 89.24
C ILE A 184 48.57 0.23 90.51
N ASN A 185 49.70 0.30 91.24
CA ASN A 185 49.86 1.22 92.38
C ASN A 185 49.92 2.69 91.96
N VAL A 186 50.49 2.98 90.79
CA VAL A 186 50.55 4.34 90.24
C VAL A 186 49.18 4.76 89.68
N ILE A 187 48.40 3.86 89.10
CA ILE A 187 47.03 4.07 88.61
C ILE A 187 46.07 4.28 89.77
N ALA A 188 46.30 3.68 90.94
CA ALA A 188 45.50 3.97 92.15
C ALA A 188 45.75 5.40 92.66
N VAL A 189 47.02 5.83 92.74
CA VAL A 189 47.39 7.19 93.17
C VAL A 189 47.04 8.25 92.12
N PHE A 190 47.37 8.01 90.84
CA PHE A 190 46.94 8.86 89.71
C PHE A 190 45.42 8.82 89.50
N GLY A 191 44.76 7.71 89.81
CA GLY A 191 43.30 7.59 89.76
C GLY A 191 42.64 8.44 90.83
N ALA A 192 43.19 8.48 92.06
CA ALA A 192 42.69 9.33 93.13
C ALA A 192 42.99 10.82 92.88
N GLU A 193 44.21 11.17 92.49
CA GLU A 193 44.65 12.58 92.34
C GLU A 193 44.25 13.19 90.99
N CYS A 194 44.26 12.39 89.92
CA CYS A 194 44.08 12.85 88.55
C CYS A 194 42.68 12.51 87.99
N SER A 195 41.80 11.86 88.77
CA SER A 195 40.41 11.53 88.40
C SER A 195 39.65 12.74 87.84
N SER A 196 39.74 13.87 88.54
CA SER A 196 39.05 15.11 88.15
C SER A 196 39.62 15.69 86.84
N LEU A 197 40.93 15.53 86.63
CA LEU A 197 41.66 16.04 85.48
C LEU A 197 41.42 15.16 84.24
N ILE A 198 41.39 13.84 84.41
CA ILE A 198 41.02 12.85 83.37
C ILE A 198 39.57 13.05 82.95
N SER A 199 38.65 13.29 83.90
CA SER A 199 37.25 13.62 83.58
C SER A 199 37.15 14.93 82.78
N LYS A 200 37.91 15.97 83.17
CA LYS A 200 37.99 17.24 82.42
C LYS A 200 38.56 17.05 81.02
N ILE A 201 39.63 16.27 80.85
CA ILE A 201 40.23 15.96 79.55
C ILE A 201 39.25 15.15 78.70
N SER A 202 38.64 14.10 79.25
CA SER A 202 37.65 13.27 78.56
C SER A 202 36.43 14.09 78.10
N SER A 203 35.93 14.97 78.98
CA SER A 203 34.85 15.90 78.63
C SER A 203 35.28 16.90 77.55
N SER A 204 36.54 17.37 77.56
CA SER A 204 37.08 18.28 76.55
C SER A 204 37.28 17.59 75.21
N VAL A 205 37.75 16.34 75.19
CA VAL A 205 37.87 15.52 73.99
C VAL A 205 36.49 15.23 73.39
N THR A 206 35.51 14.89 74.24
CA THR A 206 34.12 14.68 73.80
C THR A 206 33.52 15.97 73.24
N LYS A 207 33.73 17.12 73.90
CA LYS A 207 33.32 18.44 73.39
C LYS A 207 33.96 18.76 72.05
N LYS A 208 35.27 18.53 71.89
CA LYS A 208 35.99 18.73 70.63
C LYS A 208 35.40 17.84 69.52
N ARG A 209 35.21 16.55 69.79
CA ARG A 209 34.59 15.61 68.83
C ARG A 209 33.18 16.04 68.44
N ALA A 210 32.38 16.51 69.40
CA ALA A 210 31.04 17.05 69.13
C ALA A 210 31.09 18.32 68.26
N ILE A 211 32.03 19.22 68.50
CA ILE A 211 32.24 20.41 67.67
C ILE A 211 32.67 20.01 66.25
N ASP A 212 33.57 19.04 66.12
CA ASP A 212 34.04 18.55 64.83
C ASP A 212 32.89 17.90 64.03
N THR A 213 32.01 17.12 64.68
CA THR A 213 30.83 16.52 64.02
C THR A 213 29.81 17.58 63.61
N ILE A 214 29.53 18.58 64.47
CA ILE A 214 28.66 19.71 64.13
C ILE A 214 29.25 20.48 62.94
N THR A 215 30.57 20.69 62.91
CA THR A 215 31.25 21.40 61.82
C THR A 215 31.18 20.62 60.51
N LYS A 216 31.35 19.29 60.56
CA LYS A 216 31.17 18.42 59.38
C LYS A 216 29.72 18.43 58.88
N ALA A 217 28.74 18.35 59.78
CA ALA A 217 27.32 18.43 59.44
C ALA A 217 26.97 19.79 58.80
N LYS A 218 27.49 20.89 59.34
CA LYS A 218 27.36 22.23 58.75
C LYS A 218 27.92 22.27 57.33
N ASN A 219 29.14 21.76 57.13
CA ASN A 219 29.77 21.73 55.81
C ASN A 219 28.96 20.89 54.83
N PHE A 220 28.44 19.74 55.26
CA PHE A 220 27.56 18.89 54.46
C PHE A 220 26.30 19.63 54.00
N ILE A 221 25.57 20.27 54.92
CA ILE A 221 24.36 21.06 54.60
C ILE A 221 24.71 22.20 53.64
N LEU A 222 25.83 22.88 53.84
CA LEU A 222 26.29 23.96 52.95
C LEU A 222 26.59 23.43 51.53
N THR A 223 27.27 22.29 51.43
CA THR A 223 27.54 21.64 50.12
C THR A 223 26.26 21.17 49.44
N GLN A 224 25.30 20.63 50.20
CA GLN A 224 24.01 20.18 49.68
C GLN A 224 23.19 21.37 49.14
N LYS A 225 23.18 22.50 49.86
CA LYS A 225 22.52 23.73 49.39
C LYS A 225 23.19 24.31 48.14
N ARG A 226 24.53 24.30 48.09
CA ARG A 226 25.27 24.71 46.89
C ARG A 226 24.93 23.82 45.70
N LEU A 227 24.95 22.50 45.87
CA LEU A 227 24.58 21.54 44.83
C LEU A 227 23.15 21.80 44.33
N TYR A 228 22.18 21.96 45.24
CA TYR A 228 20.80 22.27 44.86
C TYR A 228 20.71 23.54 44.02
N ASN A 229 21.40 24.62 44.41
CA ASN A 229 21.42 25.86 43.64
C ASN A 229 22.09 25.69 42.26
N GLU A 230 23.17 24.91 42.16
CA GLU A 230 23.80 24.64 40.88
C GLU A 230 22.94 23.76 39.97
N ILE A 231 22.21 22.79 40.52
CA ILE A 231 21.20 22.03 39.78
C ILE A 231 20.09 22.97 39.30
N GLN A 232 19.57 23.86 40.14
CA GLN A 232 18.52 24.81 39.75
C GLN A 232 19.00 25.79 38.68
N LYS A 233 20.26 26.24 38.71
CA LYS A 233 20.84 27.06 37.63
C LYS A 233 21.10 26.27 36.35
N GLY A 234 21.44 24.99 36.47
CA GLY A 234 21.70 24.09 35.35
C GLY A 234 20.43 23.53 34.70
N ILE A 235 19.32 23.51 35.42
CA ILE A 235 17.99 23.36 34.82
C ILE A 235 17.70 24.68 34.13
N VAL A 236 18.00 24.70 32.84
CA VAL A 236 17.49 25.72 31.93
C VAL A 236 15.97 25.54 31.93
N ASN A 237 15.26 26.30 32.77
CA ASN A 237 13.83 26.54 32.58
C ASN A 237 13.68 27.43 31.34
N GLU A 238 13.94 26.84 30.18
CA GLU A 238 13.38 27.30 28.92
C GLU A 238 11.88 26.95 28.95
N GLU A 239 11.11 27.64 29.79
CA GLU A 239 9.71 27.88 29.47
C GLU A 239 9.70 28.88 28.31
N ILE A 240 10.14 28.40 27.14
CA ILE A 240 9.81 29.06 25.89
C ILE A 240 8.31 28.79 25.75
N SER A 241 7.49 29.77 26.15
CA SER A 241 6.10 29.85 25.73
C SER A 241 6.11 29.97 24.21
N GLY A 242 6.17 28.80 23.56
CA GLY A 242 6.12 28.64 22.14
C GLY A 242 4.88 27.82 21.82
N ASP A 243 4.14 28.25 20.82
CA ASP A 243 3.02 27.48 20.32
C ASP A 243 3.55 26.16 19.77
N VAL A 244 3.30 25.06 20.49
CA VAL A 244 3.66 23.72 20.04
C VAL A 244 2.61 23.29 19.03
N VAL A 245 2.96 23.38 17.75
CA VAL A 245 2.09 22.89 16.67
C VAL A 245 2.33 21.40 16.48
N VAL A 246 1.28 20.60 16.62
CA VAL A 246 1.33 19.15 16.43
C VAL A 246 0.70 18.80 15.08
N PRO A 247 1.35 17.99 14.23
CA PRO A 247 0.76 17.54 12.98
C PRO A 247 -0.37 16.55 13.26
N VAL A 248 -1.52 16.79 12.62
CA VAL A 248 -2.73 15.97 12.76
C VAL A 248 -3.23 15.59 11.37
N CYS A 249 -3.61 14.32 11.18
CA CYS A 249 -4.18 13.85 9.92
C CYS A 249 -5.70 13.73 10.05
N PHE A 250 -6.43 14.53 9.28
CA PHE A 250 -7.88 14.45 9.16
C PHE A 250 -8.25 13.68 7.90
N ILE A 251 -9.12 12.66 8.04
CA ILE A 251 -9.62 11.84 6.93
C ILE A 251 -11.14 11.92 6.95
N GLU A 252 -11.71 12.31 5.82
CA GLU A 252 -13.14 12.21 5.55
C GLU A 252 -13.37 11.09 4.53
N SER A 253 -14.14 10.08 4.92
CA SER A 253 -14.48 8.93 4.08
C SER A 253 -15.97 8.90 3.81
N TYR A 254 -16.32 8.71 2.54
CA TYR A 254 -17.70 8.64 2.08
C TYR A 254 -18.19 7.19 2.13
N SER A 255 -18.92 6.86 3.19
CA SER A 255 -19.57 5.57 3.37
C SER A 255 -21.06 5.84 3.58
N ASN A 256 -21.85 5.59 2.52
CA ASN A 256 -23.29 5.87 2.36
C ASN A 256 -23.72 7.31 2.01
N PRO A 257 -24.82 7.46 1.25
CA PRO A 257 -25.23 8.73 0.63
C PRO A 257 -25.63 9.88 1.57
N ASN A 258 -25.52 9.71 2.89
CA ASN A 258 -25.88 10.74 3.87
C ASN A 258 -25.03 10.73 5.16
N SER A 259 -23.92 9.97 5.23
CA SER A 259 -23.06 9.93 6.41
C SER A 259 -21.59 10.05 6.06
N TYR A 260 -20.97 11.14 6.49
CA TYR A 260 -19.52 11.33 6.40
C TYR A 260 -18.86 10.66 7.60
N GLU A 261 -18.05 9.63 7.39
CA GLU A 261 -17.23 9.05 8.44
C GLU A 261 -15.91 9.83 8.49
N ARG A 262 -15.76 10.66 9.54
CA ARG A 262 -14.62 11.55 9.75
C ARG A 262 -13.76 11.03 10.89
N LYS A 263 -12.45 10.91 10.67
CA LYS A 263 -11.50 10.45 11.68
C LYS A 263 -10.27 11.35 11.71
N ILE A 264 -9.81 11.64 12.92
CA ILE A 264 -8.56 12.31 13.19
C ILE A 264 -7.54 11.29 13.70
N TYR A 265 -6.36 11.27 13.08
CA TYR A 265 -5.21 10.50 13.51
C TYR A 265 -4.15 11.45 14.06
N SER A 266 -3.83 11.30 15.34
CA SER A 266 -2.75 12.00 16.04
C SER A 266 -1.78 10.98 16.67
N GLN A 267 -0.69 11.49 17.24
CA GLN A 267 0.25 10.67 18.00
C GLN A 267 -0.45 10.07 19.25
N GLU A 268 -0.27 8.77 19.51
CA GLU A 268 -1.01 8.00 20.53
C GLU A 268 -0.96 8.64 21.93
N ASP A 269 0.17 9.27 22.27
CA ASP A 269 0.40 9.90 23.58
C ASP A 269 -0.46 11.17 23.81
N LEU A 270 -0.86 11.87 22.73
CA LEU A 270 -1.72 13.06 22.82
C LEU A 270 -3.20 12.66 22.91
N ALA A 271 -3.60 11.65 22.11
CA ALA A 271 -4.98 11.16 22.07
C ALA A 271 -5.43 10.56 23.41
N GLN A 272 -4.51 9.93 24.15
CA GLN A 272 -4.82 9.36 25.47
C GLN A 272 -4.93 10.40 26.59
N LYS A 273 -4.32 11.58 26.45
CA LYS A 273 -4.25 12.58 27.53
C LYS A 273 -5.42 13.55 27.57
N GLU A 274 -5.96 13.96 26.43
CA GLU A 274 -6.96 15.05 26.37
C GLU A 274 -8.41 14.57 26.19
N GLY A 275 -8.66 13.26 26.04
CA GLY A 275 -10.00 12.68 25.94
C GLY A 275 -10.65 12.85 24.56
N SER A 276 -11.62 12.00 24.23
CA SER A 276 -12.28 11.97 22.90
C SER A 276 -13.10 13.23 22.59
N GLU A 277 -13.56 13.95 23.61
CA GLU A 277 -14.42 15.13 23.47
C GLU A 277 -13.72 16.32 22.80
N VAL A 278 -12.43 16.52 23.07
CA VAL A 278 -11.61 17.57 22.44
C VAL A 278 -11.46 17.30 20.94
N TRP A 279 -11.26 16.04 20.57
CA TRP A 279 -11.15 15.63 19.17
C TRP A 279 -12.48 15.78 18.42
N ASP A 280 -13.60 15.44 19.05
CA ASP A 280 -14.94 15.65 18.46
C ASP A 280 -15.25 17.14 18.23
N HIS A 281 -14.83 18.02 19.16
CA HIS A 281 -14.95 19.47 18.98
C HIS A 281 -14.08 19.99 17.82
N ILE A 282 -12.85 19.49 17.69
CA ILE A 282 -11.96 19.84 16.56
C ILE A 282 -12.58 19.37 15.23
N ILE A 283 -13.16 18.16 15.19
CA ILE A 283 -13.88 17.64 14.01
C ILE A 283 -15.05 18.57 13.66
N MET A 284 -15.83 19.02 14.64
CA MET A 284 -16.91 19.98 14.41
C MET A 284 -16.42 21.33 13.91
N GLN A 285 -15.31 21.86 14.46
CA GLN A 285 -14.73 23.13 14.01
C GLN A 285 -14.24 23.05 12.56
N ILE A 286 -13.48 22.01 12.20
CA ILE A 286 -13.00 21.80 10.83
C ILE A 286 -14.17 21.64 9.85
N SER A 287 -15.29 21.05 10.32
CA SER A 287 -16.49 20.82 9.51
C SER A 287 -17.42 22.03 9.39
N SER A 288 -17.16 23.13 10.11
CA SER A 288 -17.99 24.33 10.05
C SER A 288 -17.75 25.10 8.73
N GLU A 289 -18.82 25.61 8.11
CA GLU A 289 -18.75 26.38 6.84
C GLU A 289 -17.98 27.71 6.95
N ASP A 290 -17.56 28.09 8.16
CA ASP A 290 -16.85 29.33 8.44
C ASP A 290 -15.35 29.29 8.07
N ILE A 291 -14.77 28.10 7.90
CA ILE A 291 -13.34 27.95 7.57
C ILE A 291 -13.15 27.93 6.05
N LYS A 292 -12.58 29.02 5.51
CA LYS A 292 -12.14 29.07 4.11
C LYS A 292 -10.65 28.78 4.03
N TRP A 293 -10.33 27.72 3.29
CA TRP A 293 -8.97 27.37 2.91
C TRP A 293 -8.51 28.30 1.80
N GLU A 294 -7.55 29.17 2.10
CA GLU A 294 -6.94 30.07 1.12
C GLU A 294 -5.61 29.48 0.62
N ALA A 295 -5.28 29.73 -0.64
CA ALA A 295 -3.99 29.33 -1.19
C ALA A 295 -2.87 30.09 -0.46
N ILE A 296 -1.82 29.37 -0.08
CA ILE A 296 -0.67 29.95 0.61
C ILE A 296 -0.03 31.07 -0.21
N SER A 297 0.57 32.06 0.46
CA SER A 297 1.29 33.15 -0.21
C SER A 297 2.42 32.60 -1.09
N GLN A 298 2.65 33.20 -2.27
CA GLN A 298 3.66 32.73 -3.22
C GLN A 298 5.08 32.71 -2.61
N LYS A 299 5.35 33.61 -1.66
CA LYS A 299 6.64 33.71 -0.96
C LYS A 299 6.86 32.54 0.00
N ASP A 300 5.85 32.19 0.79
CA ASP A 300 5.94 31.08 1.75
C ASP A 300 5.97 29.74 1.01
N LYS A 301 5.25 29.63 -0.11
CA LYS A 301 5.34 28.49 -1.01
C LYS A 301 6.76 28.24 -1.53
N SER A 302 7.44 29.30 -1.97
CA SER A 302 8.83 29.19 -2.42
C SER A 302 9.77 28.78 -1.27
N ASN A 303 9.56 29.31 -0.06
CA ASN A 303 10.37 28.94 1.10
C ASN A 303 10.17 27.46 1.50
N ILE A 304 8.93 26.97 1.50
CA ILE A 304 8.62 25.57 1.78
C ILE A 304 9.19 24.67 0.70
N ALA A 305 9.08 25.04 -0.57
CA ALA A 305 9.67 24.28 -1.68
C ALA A 305 11.20 24.17 -1.55
N LEU A 306 11.88 25.28 -1.24
CA LEU A 306 13.33 25.28 -1.02
C LEU A 306 13.74 24.40 0.17
N TYR A 307 13.01 24.49 1.29
CA TYR A 307 13.28 23.66 2.47
C TYR A 307 13.02 22.17 2.20
N PHE A 308 11.94 21.86 1.49
CA PHE A 308 11.58 20.50 1.10
C PHE A 308 12.62 19.88 0.17
N GLU A 309 13.09 20.62 -0.84
CA GLU A 309 14.15 20.17 -1.73
C GLU A 309 15.46 19.96 -0.98
N TYR A 310 15.81 20.86 -0.06
CA TYR A 310 16.99 20.70 0.79
C TYR A 310 16.95 19.42 1.65
N GLU A 311 15.83 19.14 2.33
CA GLU A 311 15.69 17.91 3.13
C GLU A 311 15.64 16.64 2.27
N LEU A 312 15.05 16.71 1.07
CA LEU A 312 15.08 15.60 0.12
C LEU A 312 16.51 15.29 -0.34
N GLU A 313 17.31 16.31 -0.66
CA GLU A 313 18.69 16.12 -1.10
C GLU A 313 19.59 15.55 0.00
N LYS A 314 19.40 16.00 1.24
CA LYS A 314 20.16 15.52 2.41
C LYS A 314 19.95 14.03 2.68
N ARG A 315 18.75 13.49 2.40
CA ARG A 315 18.39 12.09 2.70
C ARG A 315 18.70 11.12 1.56
N VAL A 316 19.08 11.62 0.39
CA VAL A 316 19.42 10.80 -0.78
C VAL A 316 20.91 10.47 -0.76
N LYS A 317 21.24 9.17 -0.72
CA LYS A 317 22.62 8.71 -0.87
C LYS A 317 23.04 8.87 -2.33
N GLN A 318 24.16 9.56 -2.58
CA GLN A 318 24.69 9.73 -3.93
C GLN A 318 25.09 8.36 -4.54
N GLY A 319 24.57 8.06 -5.73
CA GLY A 319 24.95 6.90 -6.54
C GLY A 319 23.98 5.71 -6.58
N ASP A 320 22.85 5.75 -5.87
CA ASP A 320 21.87 4.66 -5.87
C ASP A 320 20.63 4.97 -6.75
N PRO A 321 20.37 4.19 -7.83
CA PRO A 321 19.19 4.35 -8.69
C PRO A 321 17.85 4.20 -7.96
N HIS A 322 17.81 3.41 -6.88
CA HIS A 322 16.59 3.23 -6.08
C HIS A 322 16.26 4.51 -5.31
N SER A 323 17.26 5.12 -4.67
CA SER A 323 17.13 6.39 -3.96
C SER A 323 16.65 7.53 -4.87
N PHE A 324 17.06 7.54 -6.14
CA PHE A 324 16.55 8.49 -7.14
C PHE A 324 15.06 8.28 -7.43
N ARG A 325 14.61 7.03 -7.62
CA ARG A 325 13.19 6.70 -7.84
C ARG A 325 12.32 7.07 -6.64
N VAL A 326 12.81 6.83 -5.42
CA VAL A 326 12.11 7.20 -4.17
C VAL A 326 11.96 8.72 -4.08
N ARG A 327 13.01 9.48 -4.41
CA ARG A 327 12.93 10.95 -4.46
C ARG A 327 11.87 11.44 -5.45
N GLU A 328 11.85 10.89 -6.66
CA GLU A 328 10.87 11.29 -7.69
C GLU A 328 9.43 10.93 -7.30
N THR A 329 9.22 9.80 -6.62
CA THR A 329 7.89 9.43 -6.11
C THR A 329 7.45 10.32 -4.96
N ILE A 330 8.33 10.65 -4.02
CA ILE A 330 8.03 11.59 -2.93
C ILE A 330 7.69 12.98 -3.50
N ARG A 331 8.45 13.46 -4.49
CA ARG A 331 8.16 14.74 -5.16
C ARG A 331 6.78 14.74 -5.83
N LYS A 332 6.36 13.63 -6.46
CA LYS A 332 5.03 13.49 -7.06
C LYS A 332 3.90 13.47 -6.01
N ILE A 333 4.13 12.85 -4.86
CA ILE A 333 3.12 12.74 -3.78
C ILE A 333 2.96 14.06 -3.04
N ALA A 334 4.05 14.82 -2.85
CA ALA A 334 4.05 16.01 -2.00
C ALA A 334 3.15 17.15 -2.51
N ASN A 335 2.81 17.18 -3.81
CA ASN A 335 1.92 18.15 -4.48
C ASN A 335 1.86 19.51 -3.76
N LEU A 336 3.00 20.21 -3.70
CA LEU A 336 3.15 21.46 -2.93
C LEU A 336 2.24 22.58 -3.47
N ASP A 337 1.65 22.39 -4.64
CA ASP A 337 0.69 23.29 -5.26
C ASP A 337 -0.70 23.23 -4.61
N SER A 338 -1.03 22.14 -3.91
CA SER A 338 -2.32 21.96 -3.22
C SER A 338 -2.30 22.32 -1.73
N ILE A 339 -1.26 23.01 -1.25
CA ILE A 339 -1.18 23.44 0.15
C ILE A 339 -2.04 24.69 0.35
N CYS A 340 -3.06 24.57 1.20
CA CYS A 340 -3.91 25.67 1.62
C CYS A 340 -3.70 25.96 3.12
N VAL A 341 -3.92 27.21 3.51
CA VAL A 341 -3.85 27.68 4.90
C VAL A 341 -5.25 28.10 5.33
N MET A 342 -5.59 27.86 6.59
CA MET A 342 -6.86 28.35 7.15
C MET A 342 -6.79 29.87 7.31
N SER A 343 -7.69 30.59 6.64
CA SER A 343 -7.84 32.03 6.80
C SER A 343 -8.92 32.26 7.86
N ASN A 344 -8.49 32.61 9.07
CA ASN A 344 -9.41 33.13 10.08
C ASN A 344 -9.69 34.60 9.74
N ARG A 345 -10.97 34.96 9.63
CA ARG A 345 -11.39 36.36 9.56
C ARG A 345 -11.11 37.11 10.86
#